data_AF-A0AA89SSX3-F1
#
_entry.id   AF-A0AA89SSX3-F1
#
_cell.length_a   1.000
_cell.length_b   1.000
_cell.length_c   1.000
_cell.angle_alpha   90.00
_cell.angle_beta   90.00
_cell.angle_gamma   90.00
#
_symmetry.space_group_name_H-M   'P 1'
#
loop_
_entity.id
_entity.type
_entity.pdbx_description
1 polymer ?
#
loop_
_entity_poly.entity_id
_entity_poly.type
_entity_poly.pdbx_seq_one_letter_code
_entity_poly.pdbx_strand_id
1 'polypeptide(L)'
;MKEKLELIMREEIKHFLEIEQADTSNMRNGYYQRNLDTQYGRIEGLLVPRDRNGEFQTQLFAPYQRHTGWLEEAIIRMYQSGMSTREIGKFIERILGNAYSPATISRITDVVKEGIEKWHTRPLHKRYSVLYLDGLYVKLRRETVEKEAIYVALGVNEEGYREILDFFVGGQESAYVWQEILQQLYNRGVKEVLLGVFDGLPGLEEAFKAVYPKADVQCCVVHKVRNTLSRVRKKDQFEVAENLKLIYRAPNKEMALQMFQQFESKWSSKYPREVQSWANELDVLLTFMDYPSSIRSVIYTTNAIERTIKEIRKRLKPMNSLSSLEAAEKVVYLTIQDFNEKWAGRKLRGFAEAQEALERMFEERYN
;
A
#
# COMPACT_ATOMS: atom_id res chain seq x y z
N MET A 1 35.32 15.44 7.27
CA MET A 1 34.67 14.13 7.10
C MET A 1 35.66 13.07 6.66
N LYS A 2 36.37 13.29 5.54
CA LYS A 2 37.50 12.45 5.07
C LYS A 2 38.43 12.02 6.21
N GLU A 3 39.00 12.98 6.94
CA GLU A 3 39.92 12.72 8.06
C GLU A 3 39.32 11.85 9.17
N LYS A 4 38.02 11.99 9.45
CA LYS A 4 37.33 11.18 10.47
C LYS A 4 37.17 9.73 9.99
N LEU A 5 36.80 9.53 8.73
CA LEU A 5 36.71 8.18 8.15
C LEU A 5 38.09 7.51 8.10
N GLU A 6 39.12 8.25 7.70
CA GLU A 6 40.50 7.75 7.70
C GLU A 6 40.99 7.40 9.11
N LEU A 7 40.61 8.19 10.13
CA LEU A 7 40.91 7.88 11.52
C LEU A 7 40.21 6.59 11.97
N ILE A 8 38.90 6.43 11.71
CA ILE A 8 38.17 5.21 12.06
C ILE A 8 38.81 3.98 11.40
N MET A 9 39.11 4.03 10.09
CA MET A 9 39.74 2.91 9.39
C MET A 9 41.15 2.59 9.92
N ARG A 10 41.89 3.59 10.41
CA ARG A 10 43.21 3.37 11.05
C ARG A 10 43.10 2.62 12.37
N GLU A 11 42.03 2.87 13.14
CA GLU A 11 41.74 2.12 14.36
C GLU A 11 41.19 0.72 14.04
N GLU A 12 40.34 0.58 13.02
CA GLU A 12 39.84 -0.72 12.55
C GLU A 12 40.99 -1.66 12.13
N ILE A 13 41.92 -1.20 11.29
CA ILE A 13 43.07 -2.02 10.89
C ILE A 13 44.04 -2.27 12.06
N LYS A 14 44.06 -1.40 13.08
CA LYS A 14 44.83 -1.65 14.30
C LYS A 14 44.24 -2.84 15.05
N HIS A 15 42.95 -2.77 15.32
CA HIS A 15 42.19 -3.82 15.98
C HIS A 15 42.30 -5.16 15.23
N PHE A 16 42.10 -5.14 13.91
CA PHE A 16 42.23 -6.34 13.07
C PHE A 16 43.60 -7.02 13.21
N LEU A 17 44.69 -6.24 13.19
CA LEU A 17 46.04 -6.80 13.31
C LEU A 17 46.37 -7.25 14.73
N GLU A 18 45.96 -6.50 15.75
CA GLU A 18 46.29 -6.78 17.15
C GLU A 18 45.44 -7.91 17.77
N ILE A 19 44.22 -8.11 17.29
CA ILE A 19 43.25 -9.04 17.89
C ILE A 19 42.92 -10.20 16.96
N GLU A 20 42.56 -9.93 15.70
CA GLU A 20 42.09 -10.97 14.77
C GLU A 20 43.25 -11.71 14.08
N GLN A 21 44.42 -11.07 13.99
CA GLN A 21 45.62 -11.58 13.31
C GLN A 21 46.85 -11.62 14.24
N ALA A 22 46.63 -11.65 15.56
CA ALA A 22 47.70 -11.54 16.57
C ALA A 22 48.82 -12.61 16.42
N ASP A 23 48.44 -13.82 15.98
CA ASP A 23 49.35 -14.95 15.83
C ASP A 23 49.92 -15.11 14.40
N THR A 24 49.72 -14.11 13.52
CA THR A 24 50.20 -14.16 12.14
C THR A 24 51.30 -13.14 11.87
N SER A 25 52.06 -13.33 10.79
CA SER A 25 53.07 -12.35 10.34
C SER A 25 52.46 -11.20 9.53
N ASN A 26 51.13 -11.00 9.60
CA ASN A 26 50.45 -9.98 8.83
C ASN A 26 50.78 -8.58 9.38
N MET A 27 50.96 -7.61 8.50
CA MET A 27 51.37 -6.25 8.85
C MET A 27 50.71 -5.24 7.94
N ARG A 28 50.63 -3.99 8.37
CA ARG A 28 50.16 -2.88 7.53
C ARG A 28 51.04 -2.71 6.29
N ASN A 29 50.42 -2.47 5.15
CA ASN A 29 51.08 -2.29 3.85
C ASN A 29 50.62 -0.99 3.15
N GLY A 30 50.62 0.10 3.91
CA GLY A 30 50.27 1.44 3.42
C GLY A 30 48.77 1.60 3.16
N TYR A 31 48.46 2.46 2.19
CA TYR A 31 47.10 2.85 1.84
C TYR A 31 46.90 2.76 0.33
N TYR A 32 45.68 2.48 -0.11
CA TYR A 32 45.25 2.76 -1.48
C TYR A 32 44.31 3.95 -1.48
N GLN A 33 44.28 4.67 -2.60
CA GLN A 33 43.40 5.82 -2.79
C GLN A 33 42.13 5.39 -3.50
N ARG A 34 40.99 5.93 -3.04
CA ARG A 34 39.71 5.81 -3.74
C ARG A 34 38.85 7.05 -3.54
N ASN A 35 37.92 7.28 -4.45
CA ASN A 35 36.88 8.28 -4.26
C ASN A 35 35.66 7.62 -3.62
N LEU A 36 34.98 8.34 -2.72
CA LEU A 36 33.75 7.87 -2.08
C LEU A 36 32.68 8.97 -2.16
N ASP A 37 31.57 8.67 -2.81
CA ASP A 37 30.43 9.60 -2.90
C ASP A 37 29.57 9.47 -1.63
N THR A 38 29.39 10.57 -0.89
CA THR A 38 28.60 10.60 0.35
C THR A 38 27.44 11.59 0.26
N GLN A 39 26.52 11.54 1.22
CA GLN A 39 25.39 12.50 1.30
C GLN A 39 25.83 13.96 1.47
N TYR A 40 27.09 14.19 1.83
CA TYR A 40 27.69 15.52 2.01
C TYR A 40 28.62 15.90 0.84
N GLY A 41 28.63 15.12 -0.24
CA GLY A 41 29.47 15.32 -1.41
C GLY A 41 30.52 14.24 -1.61
N ARG A 42 31.27 14.39 -2.71
CA ARG A 42 32.35 13.48 -3.11
C ARG A 42 33.58 13.69 -2.23
N ILE A 43 34.05 12.60 -1.62
CA ILE A 43 35.34 12.56 -0.94
C ILE A 43 36.38 12.07 -1.93
N GLU A 44 37.27 12.96 -2.35
CA GLU A 44 38.34 12.63 -3.27
C GLU A 44 39.59 12.12 -2.54
N GLY A 45 40.21 11.09 -3.11
CA GLY A 45 41.47 10.52 -2.64
C GLY A 45 41.43 10.04 -1.18
N LEU A 46 40.34 9.40 -0.78
CA LEU A 46 40.20 8.75 0.53
C LEU A 46 41.28 7.66 0.66
N LEU A 47 42.08 7.74 1.73
CA LEU A 47 43.14 6.79 2.02
C LEU A 47 42.60 5.62 2.82
N VAL A 48 42.47 4.46 2.17
CA VAL A 48 42.01 3.24 2.84
C VAL A 48 43.22 2.37 3.18
N PRO A 49 43.41 2.04 4.47
CA PRO A 49 44.54 1.23 4.89
C PRO A 49 44.38 -0.19 4.36
N ARG A 50 45.51 -0.85 4.11
CA ARG A 50 45.55 -2.25 3.70
C ARG A 50 46.63 -2.99 4.47
N ASP A 51 46.42 -4.27 4.67
CA ASP A 51 47.40 -5.20 5.21
C ASP A 51 48.23 -5.83 4.08
N ARG A 52 49.26 -6.59 4.44
CA ARG A 52 50.17 -7.22 3.49
C ARG A 52 49.54 -8.41 2.79
N ASN A 53 48.67 -9.14 3.48
CA ASN A 53 48.00 -10.33 2.95
C ASN A 53 46.73 -9.98 2.16
N GLY A 54 46.21 -8.74 2.30
CA GLY A 54 45.01 -8.27 1.61
C GLY A 54 43.71 -8.80 2.23
N GLU A 55 43.76 -9.17 3.51
CA GLU A 55 42.65 -9.76 4.27
C GLU A 55 41.83 -8.70 5.02
N PHE A 56 42.38 -7.51 5.24
CA PHE A 56 41.68 -6.44 5.95
C PHE A 56 40.55 -5.85 5.09
N GLN A 57 39.34 -5.83 5.64
CA GLN A 57 38.19 -5.15 5.08
C GLN A 57 37.58 -4.20 6.13
N THR A 58 37.49 -2.90 5.78
CA THR A 58 36.81 -1.93 6.64
C THR A 58 35.32 -2.23 6.76
N GLN A 59 34.75 -1.96 7.94
CA GLN A 59 33.32 -2.13 8.18
C GLN A 59 32.49 -0.95 7.66
N LEU A 60 33.13 0.17 7.32
CA LEU A 60 32.45 1.38 6.87
C LEU A 60 31.83 1.26 5.47
N PHE A 61 32.38 0.40 4.61
CA PHE A 61 31.87 0.15 3.26
C PHE A 61 32.41 -1.16 2.68
N ALA A 62 31.62 -1.78 1.79
CA ALA A 62 32.02 -2.99 1.09
C ALA A 62 33.15 -2.74 0.05
N PRO A 63 33.92 -3.77 -0.32
CA PRO A 63 34.85 -3.73 -1.44
C PRO A 63 34.13 -3.22 -2.70
N TYR A 64 34.79 -2.32 -3.43
CA TYR A 64 34.27 -1.71 -4.65
C TYR A 64 33.01 -0.83 -4.51
N GLN A 65 32.40 -0.71 -3.32
CA GLN A 65 31.27 0.20 -3.09
C GLN A 65 31.70 1.64 -3.33
N ARG A 66 31.09 2.37 -4.27
CA ARG A 66 31.53 3.74 -4.64
C ARG A 66 30.73 4.86 -3.95
N HIS A 67 29.56 4.56 -3.42
CA HIS A 67 28.67 5.50 -2.74
C HIS A 67 28.20 4.93 -1.40
N THR A 68 27.93 5.79 -0.42
CA THR A 68 27.21 5.39 0.79
C THR A 68 25.72 5.18 0.45
N GLY A 69 25.02 4.29 1.18
CA GLY A 69 23.67 3.78 0.83
C GLY A 69 22.53 4.81 0.72
N TRP A 70 22.78 6.08 1.03
CA TRP A 70 21.81 7.19 0.91
C TRP A 70 21.40 7.45 -0.54
N LEU A 71 22.29 7.20 -1.51
CA LEU A 71 22.03 7.52 -2.91
C LEU A 71 20.96 6.57 -3.47
N GLU A 72 21.03 5.30 -3.09
CA GLU A 72 20.05 4.27 -3.42
C GLU A 72 18.70 4.62 -2.82
N GLU A 73 18.65 5.04 -1.55
CA GLU A 73 17.41 5.49 -0.92
C GLU A 73 16.84 6.73 -1.62
N ALA A 74 17.69 7.70 -1.96
CA ALA A 74 17.28 8.89 -2.71
C ALA A 74 16.73 8.53 -4.09
N ILE A 75 17.38 7.60 -4.80
CA ILE A 75 16.92 7.06 -6.08
C ILE A 75 15.54 6.41 -5.95
N ILE A 76 15.36 5.57 -4.93
CA ILE A 76 14.08 4.90 -4.66
C ILE A 76 12.98 5.93 -4.37
N ARG A 77 13.25 6.95 -3.54
CA ARG A 77 12.29 8.03 -3.21
C ARG A 77 11.96 8.91 -4.41
N MET A 78 12.94 9.22 -5.27
CA MET A 78 12.71 9.94 -6.52
C MET A 78 11.85 9.13 -7.48
N TYR A 79 12.14 7.82 -7.61
CA TYR A 79 11.36 6.91 -8.44
C TYR A 79 9.92 6.77 -7.94
N GLN A 80 9.72 6.55 -6.64
CA GLN A 80 8.42 6.55 -5.98
C GLN A 80 7.64 7.85 -6.23
N SER A 81 8.34 8.98 -6.35
CA SER A 81 7.73 10.28 -6.62
C SER A 81 7.26 10.47 -8.06
N GLY A 82 7.49 9.49 -8.94
CA GLY A 82 7.05 9.52 -10.33
C GLY A 82 8.12 10.00 -11.30
N MET A 83 9.37 10.17 -10.86
CA MET A 83 10.48 10.55 -11.75
C MET A 83 10.92 9.36 -12.60
N SER A 84 11.14 9.59 -13.88
CA SER A 84 11.71 8.60 -14.79
C SER A 84 13.20 8.35 -14.49
N THR A 85 13.70 7.17 -14.86
CA THR A 85 15.13 6.81 -14.70
C THR A 85 16.08 7.82 -15.36
N ARG A 86 15.64 8.46 -16.46
CA ARG A 86 16.38 9.52 -17.15
C ARG A 86 16.40 10.83 -16.37
N GLU A 87 15.28 11.23 -15.78
CA GLU A 87 15.19 12.44 -14.95
C GLU A 87 16.02 12.28 -13.68
N ILE A 88 15.97 11.10 -13.05
CA ILE A 88 16.79 10.76 -11.89
C ILE A 88 18.27 10.85 -12.24
N GLY A 89 18.70 10.25 -13.36
CA GLY A 89 20.08 10.32 -13.82
C GLY A 89 20.57 11.77 -14.00
N LYS A 90 19.78 12.62 -14.67
CA LYS A 90 20.08 14.05 -14.85
C LYS A 90 20.13 14.82 -13.54
N PHE A 91 19.23 14.50 -12.59
CA PHE A 91 19.21 15.16 -11.29
C PHE A 91 20.46 14.81 -10.48
N ILE A 92 20.85 13.53 -10.46
CA ILE A 92 22.05 13.08 -9.76
C ILE A 92 23.31 13.67 -10.41
N GLU A 93 23.38 13.72 -11.73
CA GLU A 93 24.51 14.33 -12.45
C GLU A 93 24.68 15.81 -12.08
N ARG A 94 23.59 16.56 -11.93
CA ARG A 94 23.64 17.97 -11.50
C ARG A 94 24.14 18.16 -10.06
N ILE A 95 23.88 17.21 -9.17
CA ILE A 95 24.25 17.31 -7.75
C ILE A 95 25.63 16.74 -7.48
N LEU A 96 25.95 15.58 -8.04
CA LEU A 96 27.16 14.81 -7.76
C LEU A 96 28.22 14.90 -8.87
N GLY A 97 27.90 15.51 -10.02
CA GLY A 97 28.81 15.62 -11.17
C GLY A 97 29.06 14.30 -11.92
N ASN A 98 28.54 13.18 -11.41
CA ASN A 98 28.68 11.86 -12.02
C ASN A 98 27.40 11.48 -12.77
N ALA A 99 27.53 11.14 -14.05
CA ALA A 99 26.41 10.67 -14.86
C ALA A 99 26.03 9.23 -14.49
N TYR A 100 24.78 9.03 -14.02
CA TYR A 100 24.22 7.69 -13.82
C TYR A 100 23.38 7.29 -15.02
N SER A 101 23.76 6.19 -15.65
CA SER A 101 22.99 5.65 -16.77
C SER A 101 21.57 5.24 -16.31
N PRO A 102 20.54 5.37 -17.16
CA PRO A 102 19.20 4.85 -16.86
C PRO A 102 19.19 3.36 -16.46
N ALA A 103 20.11 2.57 -17.03
CA ALA A 103 20.28 1.16 -16.68
C ALA A 103 20.80 0.96 -15.24
N THR A 104 21.71 1.81 -14.77
CA THR A 104 22.17 1.79 -13.38
C THR A 104 21.05 2.16 -12.41
N ILE A 105 20.26 3.19 -12.72
CA ILE A 105 19.09 3.56 -11.91
C ILE A 105 18.06 2.43 -11.87
N SER A 106 17.81 1.77 -13.00
CA SER A 106 16.92 0.60 -13.06
C SER A 106 17.38 -0.50 -12.12
N ARG A 107 18.67 -0.90 -12.18
CA ARG A 107 19.25 -1.92 -11.30
C ARG A 107 19.13 -1.57 -9.81
N ILE A 108 19.32 -0.30 -9.45
CA ILE A 108 19.16 0.15 -8.06
C ILE A 108 17.70 0.00 -7.61
N THR A 109 16.75 0.32 -8.49
CA THR A 109 15.32 0.09 -8.19
C THR A 109 14.89 -1.37 -8.25
N ASP A 110 15.69 -2.28 -8.80
CA ASP A 110 15.37 -3.72 -8.83
C ASP A 110 15.47 -4.37 -7.45
N VAL A 111 16.21 -3.76 -6.51
CA VAL A 111 16.22 -4.17 -5.08
C VAL A 111 14.80 -4.16 -4.48
N VAL A 112 13.92 -3.30 -5.02
CA VAL A 112 12.51 -3.24 -4.60
C VAL A 112 11.75 -4.53 -4.96
N LYS A 113 12.15 -5.27 -6.01
CA LYS A 113 11.48 -6.51 -6.44
C LYS A 113 11.57 -7.59 -5.36
N GLU A 114 12.74 -7.79 -4.76
CA GLU A 114 12.88 -8.74 -3.65
C GLU A 114 11.99 -8.37 -2.46
N GLY A 115 11.81 -7.07 -2.22
CA GLY A 115 10.88 -6.56 -1.20
C GLY A 115 9.42 -6.90 -1.53
N ILE A 116 9.02 -6.80 -2.79
CA ILE A 116 7.68 -7.15 -3.29
C ILE A 116 7.42 -8.66 -3.13
N GLU A 117 8.37 -9.51 -3.51
CA GLU A 117 8.22 -10.97 -3.37
C GLU A 117 8.07 -11.38 -1.89
N LYS A 118 8.89 -10.80 -1.01
CA LYS A 118 8.77 -10.99 0.45
C LYS A 118 7.44 -10.45 0.98
N TRP A 119 6.94 -9.35 0.40
CA TRP A 119 5.67 -8.77 0.78
C TRP A 119 4.48 -9.67 0.47
N HIS A 120 4.43 -10.25 -0.73
CA HIS A 120 3.37 -11.18 -1.13
C HIS A 120 3.40 -12.50 -0.36
N THR A 121 4.52 -12.83 0.28
CA THR A 121 4.70 -14.07 1.06
C THR A 121 4.70 -13.85 2.58
N ARG A 122 4.65 -12.59 3.05
CA ARG A 122 4.71 -12.31 4.50
C ARG A 122 3.48 -12.89 5.22
N PRO A 123 3.67 -13.47 6.42
CA PRO A 123 2.56 -13.92 7.26
C PRO A 123 1.71 -12.73 7.70
N LEU A 124 0.40 -12.94 7.82
CA LEU A 124 -0.58 -11.96 8.26
C LEU A 124 -1.25 -12.39 9.57
N HIS A 125 -1.86 -11.43 10.27
CA HIS A 125 -2.58 -11.73 11.50
C HIS A 125 -3.79 -12.64 11.24
N LYS A 126 -4.24 -13.34 12.29
CA LYS A 126 -5.38 -14.26 12.17
C LYS A 126 -6.71 -13.54 11.96
N ARG A 127 -6.93 -12.46 12.74
CA ARG A 127 -8.21 -11.77 12.90
C ARG A 127 -8.19 -10.36 12.31
N TYR A 128 -9.17 -10.08 11.46
CA TYR A 128 -9.38 -8.76 10.88
C TYR A 128 -10.85 -8.33 11.04
N SER A 129 -11.06 -7.23 11.77
CA SER A 129 -12.39 -6.65 11.99
C SER A 129 -13.02 -6.22 10.68
N VAL A 130 -12.21 -5.65 9.77
CA VAL A 130 -12.69 -5.17 8.48
C VAL A 130 -11.65 -5.45 7.39
N LEU A 131 -12.10 -5.98 6.25
CA LEU A 131 -11.34 -6.03 4.99
C LEU A 131 -11.96 -5.08 3.98
N TYR A 132 -11.20 -4.09 3.54
CA TYR A 132 -11.56 -3.19 2.46
C TYR A 132 -10.94 -3.67 1.14
N LEU A 133 -11.75 -3.83 0.11
CA LEU A 133 -11.30 -4.15 -1.24
C LEU A 133 -11.68 -3.00 -2.17
N ASP A 134 -10.70 -2.50 -2.93
CA ASP A 134 -10.95 -1.44 -3.91
C ASP A 134 -9.89 -1.51 -5.02
N GLY A 135 -10.28 -1.06 -6.21
CA GLY A 135 -9.55 -1.17 -7.45
C GLY A 135 -9.35 0.19 -8.13
N LEU A 136 -8.28 0.32 -8.91
CA LEU A 136 -8.13 1.44 -9.83
C LEU A 136 -7.61 1.01 -11.18
N TYR A 137 -8.12 1.66 -12.22
CA TYR A 137 -7.57 1.53 -13.56
C TYR A 137 -6.45 2.53 -13.81
N VAL A 138 -5.33 2.02 -14.30
CA VAL A 138 -4.22 2.82 -14.83
C VAL A 138 -4.00 2.50 -16.30
N LYS A 139 -3.49 3.48 -17.05
CA LYS A 139 -3.12 3.27 -18.44
C LYS A 139 -1.66 2.86 -18.50
N LEU A 140 -1.37 1.65 -18.95
CA LEU A 140 0.00 1.18 -19.19
C LEU A 140 0.25 1.11 -20.69
N ARG A 141 1.48 1.43 -21.10
CA ARG A 141 1.89 1.40 -22.51
C ARG A 141 2.80 0.20 -22.70
N ARG A 142 2.25 -0.89 -23.24
CA ARG A 142 3.01 -2.07 -23.64
C ARG A 142 3.47 -1.86 -25.09
N GLU A 143 2.61 -2.22 -26.05
CA GLU A 143 2.71 -1.91 -27.48
C GLU A 143 1.58 -0.93 -27.90
N THR A 144 0.37 -1.21 -27.40
CA THR A 144 -0.80 -0.32 -27.36
C THR A 144 -1.00 0.21 -25.93
N VAL A 145 -1.82 1.26 -25.78
CA VAL A 145 -2.18 1.82 -24.46
C VAL A 145 -3.40 1.06 -23.94
N GLU A 146 -3.19 0.17 -22.97
CA GLU A 146 -4.24 -0.65 -22.35
C GLU A 146 -4.55 -0.17 -20.93
N LYS A 147 -5.79 -0.41 -20.49
CA LYS A 147 -6.21 -0.15 -19.11
C LYS A 147 -5.97 -1.40 -18.28
N GLU A 148 -5.26 -1.24 -17.19
CA GLU A 148 -4.86 -2.31 -16.29
C GLU A 148 -5.44 -2.01 -14.91
N ALA A 149 -6.03 -3.03 -14.29
CA ALA A 149 -6.53 -2.94 -12.93
C ALA A 149 -5.38 -3.06 -11.93
N ILE A 150 -5.40 -2.20 -10.92
CA ILE A 150 -4.61 -2.33 -9.70
C ILE A 150 -5.60 -2.62 -8.59
N TYR A 151 -5.44 -3.77 -7.94
CA TYR A 151 -6.24 -4.21 -6.82
C TYR A 151 -5.50 -3.88 -5.54
N VAL A 152 -6.20 -3.38 -4.53
CA VAL A 152 -5.62 -3.08 -3.23
C VAL A 152 -6.54 -3.65 -2.15
N ALA A 153 -5.97 -4.45 -1.24
CA ALA A 153 -6.66 -5.00 -0.08
C ALA A 153 -6.11 -4.35 1.19
N LEU A 154 -6.99 -3.74 1.99
CA LEU A 154 -6.65 -3.11 3.26
C LEU A 154 -7.38 -3.82 4.40
N GLY A 155 -6.65 -4.18 5.44
CA GLY A 155 -7.19 -4.80 6.65
C GLY A 155 -7.18 -3.85 7.84
N VAL A 156 -8.19 -3.97 8.70
CA VAL A 156 -8.17 -3.43 10.06
C VAL A 156 -8.19 -4.62 11.01
N ASN A 157 -7.12 -4.82 11.78
CA ASN A 157 -7.00 -5.96 12.69
C ASN A 157 -7.98 -5.87 13.87
N GLU A 158 -8.01 -6.90 14.73
CA GLU A 158 -8.88 -6.93 15.92
C GLU A 158 -8.61 -5.78 16.91
N GLU A 159 -7.37 -5.29 16.96
CA GLU A 159 -6.97 -4.17 17.83
C GLU A 159 -7.32 -2.78 17.24
N GLY A 160 -7.76 -2.73 15.98
CA GLY A 160 -8.14 -1.50 15.28
C GLY A 160 -7.02 -0.82 14.49
N TYR A 161 -5.85 -1.45 14.33
CA TYR A 161 -4.78 -0.96 13.46
C TYR A 161 -5.07 -1.32 12.01
N ARG A 162 -4.86 -0.35 11.13
CA ARG A 162 -5.05 -0.56 9.69
C ARG A 162 -3.71 -0.74 8.99
N GLU A 163 -3.70 -1.62 8.01
CA GLU A 163 -2.59 -1.82 7.08
C GLU A 163 -3.11 -2.27 5.72
N ILE A 164 -2.38 -1.96 4.67
CA ILE A 164 -2.59 -2.59 3.36
C ILE A 164 -1.97 -3.98 3.45
N LEU A 165 -2.76 -5.01 3.15
CA LEU A 165 -2.36 -6.41 3.26
C LEU A 165 -1.67 -6.89 1.99
N ASP A 166 -2.24 -6.50 0.84
CA ASP A 166 -1.75 -6.89 -0.46
C ASP A 166 -2.19 -5.94 -1.57
N PHE A 167 -1.55 -6.08 -2.73
CA PHE A 167 -1.93 -5.43 -3.97
C PHE A 167 -1.66 -6.36 -5.16
N PHE A 168 -2.34 -6.14 -6.28
CA PHE A 168 -2.07 -6.86 -7.52
C PHE A 168 -2.16 -5.90 -8.69
N VAL A 169 -1.31 -6.05 -9.70
CA VAL A 169 -1.30 -5.20 -10.90
C VAL A 169 -1.48 -6.07 -12.14
N GLY A 170 -2.59 -5.88 -12.84
CA GLY A 170 -2.79 -6.46 -14.16
C GLY A 170 -4.22 -6.91 -14.46
N GLY A 171 -4.50 -7.02 -15.75
CA GLY A 171 -5.75 -7.56 -16.27
C GLY A 171 -6.94 -6.61 -16.11
N GLN A 172 -8.13 -7.18 -16.24
CA GLN A 172 -9.40 -6.48 -16.01
C GLN A 172 -9.96 -6.86 -14.64
N GLU A 173 -10.59 -5.90 -13.97
CA GLU A 173 -11.23 -6.15 -12.68
C GLU A 173 -12.32 -7.21 -12.81
N SER A 174 -12.18 -8.28 -12.04
CA SER A 174 -13.15 -9.38 -12.03
C SER A 174 -13.26 -10.01 -10.65
N ALA A 175 -14.44 -10.56 -10.35
CA ALA A 175 -14.69 -11.32 -9.13
C ALA A 175 -13.74 -12.52 -8.98
N TYR A 176 -13.34 -13.14 -10.10
CA TYR A 176 -12.39 -14.25 -10.11
C TYR A 176 -11.02 -13.84 -9.57
N VAL A 177 -10.46 -12.72 -10.05
CA VAL A 177 -9.16 -12.22 -9.58
C VAL A 177 -9.24 -11.83 -8.10
N TRP A 178 -10.34 -11.21 -7.67
CA TRP A 178 -10.57 -10.93 -6.25
C TRP A 178 -10.62 -12.21 -5.41
N GLN A 179 -11.25 -13.28 -5.89
CA GLN A 179 -11.28 -14.56 -5.19
C GLN A 179 -9.86 -15.13 -5.01
N GLU A 180 -9.01 -15.05 -6.05
CA GLU A 180 -7.61 -15.48 -5.96
C GLU A 180 -6.83 -14.65 -4.93
N ILE A 181 -6.98 -13.32 -4.95
CA ILE A 181 -6.35 -12.43 -3.97
C ILE A 181 -6.80 -12.78 -2.55
N LEU A 182 -8.11 -12.99 -2.34
CA LEU A 182 -8.65 -13.34 -1.03
C LEU A 182 -8.16 -14.71 -0.56
N GLN A 183 -8.03 -15.68 -1.47
CA GLN A 183 -7.46 -17.00 -1.15
C GLN A 183 -5.98 -16.89 -0.76
N GLN A 184 -5.21 -16.01 -1.40
CA GLN A 184 -3.82 -15.74 -1.00
C GLN A 184 -3.74 -15.11 0.40
N LEU A 185 -4.58 -14.11 0.69
CA LEU A 185 -4.70 -13.53 2.03
C LEU A 185 -5.04 -14.61 3.08
N TYR A 186 -5.99 -15.49 2.74
CA TYR A 186 -6.39 -16.59 3.60
C TYR A 186 -5.22 -17.54 3.88
N ASN A 187 -4.47 -17.92 2.85
CA ASN A 187 -3.31 -18.81 2.98
C ASN A 187 -2.18 -18.18 3.81
N ARG A 188 -2.05 -16.85 3.79
CA ARG A 188 -1.03 -16.10 4.53
C ARG A 188 -1.37 -15.86 6.00
N GLY A 189 -2.63 -16.08 6.42
CA GLY A 189 -3.01 -16.04 7.83
C GLY A 189 -4.34 -15.36 8.13
N VAL A 190 -4.93 -14.60 7.19
CA VAL A 190 -6.23 -13.94 7.39
C VAL A 190 -7.32 -15.01 7.44
N LYS A 191 -7.67 -15.52 8.63
CA LYS A 191 -8.61 -16.65 8.77
C LYS A 191 -9.99 -16.22 9.21
N GLU A 192 -10.05 -15.19 10.05
CA GLU A 192 -11.26 -14.76 10.73
C GLU A 192 -11.51 -13.30 10.38
N VAL A 193 -12.62 -13.05 9.68
CA VAL A 193 -13.01 -11.71 9.21
C VAL A 193 -14.42 -11.41 9.69
N LEU A 194 -14.64 -10.24 10.30
CA LEU A 194 -16.01 -9.84 10.67
C LEU A 194 -16.74 -9.26 9.45
N LEU A 195 -16.13 -8.28 8.77
CA LEU A 195 -16.77 -7.51 7.71
C LEU A 195 -15.90 -7.33 6.47
N GLY A 196 -16.43 -7.64 5.28
CA GLY A 196 -15.90 -7.18 3.99
C GLY A 196 -16.56 -5.87 3.55
N VAL A 197 -15.79 -4.85 3.18
CA VAL A 197 -16.30 -3.56 2.68
C VAL A 197 -15.73 -3.28 1.30
N PHE A 198 -16.60 -3.28 0.28
CA PHE A 198 -16.18 -3.07 -1.10
C PHE A 198 -17.29 -2.42 -1.92
N ASP A 199 -17.01 -2.09 -3.18
CA ASP A 199 -18.02 -1.58 -4.10
C ASP A 199 -18.91 -2.71 -4.64
N GLY A 200 -20.02 -2.34 -5.29
CA GLY A 200 -20.99 -3.31 -5.82
C GLY A 200 -20.52 -3.96 -7.13
N LEU A 201 -19.30 -4.50 -7.19
CA LEU A 201 -18.82 -5.26 -8.34
C LEU A 201 -19.61 -6.59 -8.43
N PRO A 202 -20.29 -6.89 -9.56
CA PRO A 202 -21.04 -8.13 -9.70
C PRO A 202 -20.17 -9.37 -9.48
N GLY A 203 -20.63 -10.29 -8.63
CA GLY A 203 -19.91 -11.53 -8.29
C GLY A 203 -18.90 -11.39 -7.13
N LEU A 204 -18.59 -10.16 -6.68
CA LEU A 204 -17.57 -9.95 -5.65
C LEU A 204 -18.06 -10.39 -4.27
N GLU A 205 -19.35 -10.24 -3.97
CA GLU A 205 -19.94 -10.75 -2.74
C GLU A 205 -19.81 -12.28 -2.65
N GLU A 206 -20.17 -12.98 -3.73
CA GLU A 206 -20.08 -14.43 -3.82
C GLU A 206 -18.63 -14.91 -3.73
N ALA A 207 -17.71 -14.25 -4.44
CA ALA A 207 -16.28 -14.52 -4.36
C ALA A 207 -15.72 -14.31 -2.94
N PHE A 208 -16.17 -13.25 -2.26
CA PHE A 208 -15.76 -12.96 -0.88
C PHE A 208 -16.28 -14.01 0.10
N LYS A 209 -17.58 -14.33 0.03
CA LYS A 209 -18.23 -15.35 0.86
C LYS A 209 -17.70 -16.76 0.59
N ALA A 210 -17.21 -17.05 -0.61
CA ALA A 210 -16.56 -18.33 -0.91
C ALA A 210 -15.28 -18.53 -0.07
N VAL A 211 -14.54 -17.47 0.23
CA VAL A 211 -13.32 -17.53 1.06
C VAL A 211 -13.63 -17.30 2.54
N TYR A 212 -14.52 -16.36 2.85
CA TYR A 212 -14.91 -15.96 4.21
C TYR A 212 -16.41 -16.14 4.45
N PRO A 213 -16.92 -17.38 4.53
CA PRO A 213 -18.36 -17.66 4.58
C PRO A 213 -19.07 -17.08 5.81
N LYS A 214 -18.34 -16.95 6.93
CA LYS A 214 -18.86 -16.40 8.19
C LYS A 214 -18.84 -14.87 8.25
N ALA A 215 -18.09 -14.20 7.37
CA ALA A 215 -17.94 -12.74 7.39
C ALA A 215 -19.18 -12.07 6.79
N ASP A 216 -19.59 -10.92 7.33
CA ASP A 216 -20.63 -10.09 6.74
C ASP A 216 -20.07 -9.30 5.54
N VAL A 217 -20.95 -8.77 4.69
CA VAL A 217 -20.58 -7.95 3.53
C VAL A 217 -21.30 -6.60 3.60
N GLN A 218 -20.53 -5.54 3.44
CA GLN A 218 -21.01 -4.17 3.34
C GLN A 218 -20.66 -3.59 1.97
N CYS A 219 -21.68 -3.29 1.19
CA CYS A 219 -21.53 -2.54 -0.06
C CYS A 219 -21.33 -1.05 0.22
N CYS A 220 -20.37 -0.41 -0.44
CA CYS A 220 -20.08 0.99 -0.21
C CYS A 220 -21.26 1.91 -0.55
N VAL A 221 -21.86 2.52 0.47
CA VAL A 221 -23.02 3.40 0.30
C VAL A 221 -22.65 4.65 -0.53
N VAL A 222 -21.43 5.18 -0.35
CA VAL A 222 -20.98 6.36 -1.12
C VAL A 222 -20.91 6.06 -2.61
N HIS A 223 -20.39 4.89 -2.99
CA HIS A 223 -20.38 4.43 -4.38
C HIS A 223 -21.80 4.22 -4.90
N LYS A 224 -22.68 3.60 -4.11
CA LYS A 224 -24.09 3.41 -4.47
C LYS A 224 -24.82 4.74 -4.71
N VAL A 225 -24.65 5.72 -3.81
CA VAL A 225 -25.22 7.07 -3.95
C VAL A 225 -24.67 7.75 -5.20
N ARG A 226 -23.35 7.72 -5.42
CA ARG A 226 -22.72 8.33 -6.61
C ARG A 226 -23.24 7.72 -7.91
N ASN A 227 -23.36 6.39 -7.98
CA ASN A 227 -23.90 5.68 -9.14
C ASN A 227 -25.37 6.09 -9.38
N THR A 228 -26.17 6.12 -8.31
CA THR A 228 -27.59 6.53 -8.36
C THR A 228 -27.74 7.95 -8.91
N LEU A 229 -27.02 8.92 -8.34
CA LEU A 229 -27.10 10.33 -8.75
C LEU A 229 -26.69 10.55 -10.20
N SER A 230 -25.77 9.74 -10.74
CA SER A 230 -25.35 9.85 -12.15
C SER A 230 -26.47 9.50 -13.14
N ARG A 231 -27.50 8.75 -12.70
CA ARG A 231 -28.65 8.31 -13.50
C ARG A 231 -29.91 9.16 -13.25
N VAL A 232 -29.88 10.00 -12.23
CA VAL A 232 -30.96 10.92 -11.86
C VAL A 232 -30.80 12.26 -12.60
N ARG A 233 -31.92 12.90 -12.96
CA ARG A 233 -31.91 14.21 -13.62
C ARG A 233 -31.29 15.26 -12.70
N LYS A 234 -30.43 16.14 -13.24
CA LYS A 234 -29.71 17.18 -12.48
C LYS A 234 -30.58 17.98 -11.50
N LYS A 235 -31.81 18.33 -11.89
CA LYS A 235 -32.75 19.09 -11.05
C LYS A 235 -33.21 18.35 -9.79
N ASP A 236 -33.23 17.02 -9.81
CA ASP A 236 -33.71 16.18 -8.72
C ASP A 236 -32.53 15.65 -7.88
N GLN A 237 -31.29 15.74 -8.36
CA GLN A 237 -30.10 15.15 -7.72
C GLN A 237 -29.91 15.63 -6.27
N PHE A 238 -30.13 16.91 -5.99
CA PHE A 238 -29.96 17.46 -4.63
C PHE A 238 -30.96 16.82 -3.65
N GLU A 239 -32.23 16.75 -4.03
CA GLU A 239 -33.29 16.22 -3.18
C GLU A 239 -33.16 14.70 -3.00
N VAL A 240 -32.83 13.98 -4.07
CA VAL A 240 -32.53 12.54 -4.00
C VAL A 240 -31.34 12.29 -3.06
N ALA A 241 -30.27 13.09 -3.15
CA ALA A 241 -29.11 12.93 -2.29
C ALA A 241 -29.45 13.14 -0.80
N GLU A 242 -30.22 14.17 -0.47
CA GLU A 242 -30.63 14.41 0.92
C GLU A 242 -31.58 13.31 1.42
N ASN A 243 -32.49 12.79 0.59
CA ASN A 243 -33.37 11.68 0.99
C ASN A 243 -32.59 10.36 1.18
N LEU A 244 -31.63 10.04 0.31
CA LEU A 244 -30.75 8.87 0.48
C LEU A 244 -29.91 8.99 1.76
N LYS A 245 -29.47 10.19 2.11
CA LYS A 245 -28.69 10.47 3.31
C LYS A 245 -29.45 10.22 4.61
N LEU A 246 -30.77 10.39 4.61
CA LEU A 246 -31.61 10.03 5.77
C LEU A 246 -31.58 8.54 6.06
N ILE A 247 -31.43 7.69 5.02
CA ILE A 247 -31.40 6.23 5.16
C ILE A 247 -30.15 5.80 5.93
N TYR A 248 -28.96 6.09 5.39
CA TYR A 248 -27.71 5.59 5.97
C TYR A 248 -27.20 6.41 7.18
N ARG A 249 -27.85 7.54 7.51
CA ARG A 249 -27.60 8.27 8.76
C ARG A 249 -28.65 8.02 9.84
N ALA A 250 -29.60 7.14 9.59
CA ALA A 250 -30.55 6.73 10.61
C ALA A 250 -29.80 6.13 11.83
N PRO A 251 -30.34 6.30 13.05
CA PRO A 251 -29.67 5.84 14.27
C PRO A 251 -29.67 4.31 14.41
N ASN A 252 -30.65 3.62 13.80
CA ASN A 252 -30.79 2.18 13.81
C ASN A 252 -31.38 1.67 12.48
N LYS A 253 -31.37 0.35 12.31
CA LYS A 253 -31.79 -0.35 11.10
C LYS A 253 -33.28 -0.18 10.84
N GLU A 254 -34.10 -0.19 11.89
CA GLU A 254 -35.55 -0.01 11.77
C GLU A 254 -35.91 1.36 11.18
N MET A 255 -35.27 2.43 11.68
CA MET A 255 -35.46 3.78 11.16
C MET A 255 -34.90 3.92 9.74
N ALA A 256 -33.79 3.25 9.42
CA ALA A 256 -33.24 3.24 8.07
C ALA A 256 -34.23 2.63 7.06
N LEU A 257 -34.88 1.51 7.42
CA LEU A 257 -35.91 0.87 6.61
C LEU A 257 -37.13 1.78 6.42
N GLN A 258 -37.58 2.47 7.47
CA GLN A 258 -38.66 3.45 7.36
C GLN A 258 -38.30 4.62 6.41
N MET A 259 -37.07 5.14 6.51
CA MET A 259 -36.58 6.17 5.59
C MET A 259 -36.50 5.66 4.15
N PHE A 260 -36.13 4.39 3.95
CA PHE A 260 -36.13 3.77 2.62
C PHE A 260 -37.55 3.63 2.05
N GLN A 261 -38.54 3.23 2.84
CA GLN A 261 -39.95 3.16 2.40
C GLN A 261 -40.48 4.54 1.96
N GLN A 262 -40.11 5.61 2.67
CA GLN A 262 -40.45 6.98 2.27
C GLN A 262 -39.74 7.38 0.97
N PHE A 263 -38.47 7.03 0.83
CA PHE A 263 -37.70 7.25 -0.40
C PHE A 263 -38.33 6.53 -1.59
N GLU A 264 -38.68 5.25 -1.43
CA GLU A 264 -39.35 4.43 -2.44
C GLU A 264 -40.69 5.03 -2.85
N SER A 265 -41.55 5.34 -1.89
CA SER A 265 -42.87 5.95 -2.15
C SER A 265 -42.78 7.23 -2.99
N LYS A 266 -41.74 8.04 -2.76
CA LYS A 266 -41.55 9.31 -3.44
C LYS A 266 -40.94 9.17 -4.83
N TRP A 267 -39.95 8.28 -4.99
CA TRP A 267 -39.12 8.25 -6.19
C TRP A 267 -39.42 7.10 -7.15
N SER A 268 -40.15 6.05 -6.74
CA SER A 268 -40.45 4.89 -7.60
C SER A 268 -41.18 5.23 -8.88
N SER A 269 -42.01 6.27 -8.90
CA SER A 269 -42.71 6.72 -10.12
C SER A 269 -41.78 7.36 -11.15
N LYS A 270 -40.70 8.02 -10.71
CA LYS A 270 -39.76 8.75 -11.57
C LYS A 270 -38.50 7.94 -11.91
N TYR A 271 -38.00 7.17 -10.95
CA TYR A 271 -36.73 6.46 -10.99
C TYR A 271 -36.89 4.99 -10.51
N PRO A 272 -37.79 4.20 -11.13
CA PRO A 272 -38.12 2.85 -10.65
C PRO A 272 -36.90 1.91 -10.64
N ARG A 273 -35.99 2.04 -11.62
CA ARG A 273 -34.79 1.18 -11.71
C ARG A 273 -33.80 1.47 -10.59
N GLU A 274 -33.62 2.73 -10.26
CA GLU A 274 -32.72 3.18 -9.21
C GLU A 274 -33.23 2.76 -7.83
N VAL A 275 -34.53 2.93 -7.58
CA VAL A 275 -35.14 2.49 -6.32
C VAL A 275 -35.08 0.97 -6.18
N GLN A 276 -35.42 0.22 -7.23
CA GLN A 276 -35.30 -1.25 -7.22
C GLN A 276 -33.86 -1.71 -6.97
N SER A 277 -32.88 -1.02 -7.56
CA SER A 277 -31.47 -1.33 -7.33
C SER A 277 -31.06 -1.10 -5.88
N TRP A 278 -31.65 -0.14 -5.17
CA TRP A 278 -31.44 0.00 -3.72
C TRP A 278 -32.17 -1.08 -2.93
N ALA A 279 -33.43 -1.39 -3.28
CA ALA A 279 -34.21 -2.41 -2.61
C ALA A 279 -33.51 -3.79 -2.62
N ASN A 280 -32.91 -4.14 -3.76
CA ASN A 280 -32.22 -5.42 -3.95
C ASN A 280 -30.91 -5.56 -3.15
N GLU A 281 -30.28 -4.44 -2.77
CA GLU A 281 -28.98 -4.43 -2.09
C GLU A 281 -29.10 -3.83 -0.68
N LEU A 282 -30.31 -3.61 -0.17
CA LEU A 282 -30.55 -2.82 1.04
C LEU A 282 -29.95 -3.48 2.29
N ASP A 283 -29.94 -4.80 2.32
CA ASP A 283 -29.35 -5.64 3.35
C ASP A 283 -27.83 -5.44 3.45
N VAL A 284 -27.11 -5.54 2.33
CA VAL A 284 -25.66 -5.33 2.26
C VAL A 284 -25.29 -3.85 2.35
N LEU A 285 -26.21 -2.92 2.04
CA LEU A 285 -25.99 -1.48 2.22
C LEU A 285 -26.13 -1.03 3.68
N LEU A 286 -26.90 -1.76 4.49
CA LEU A 286 -27.18 -1.42 5.89
C LEU A 286 -26.49 -2.34 6.91
N THR A 287 -25.70 -3.31 6.46
CA THR A 287 -24.98 -4.27 7.33
C THR A 287 -24.11 -3.57 8.37
N PHE A 288 -23.52 -2.42 8.06
CA PHE A 288 -22.74 -1.62 9.01
C PHE A 288 -23.53 -1.19 10.25
N MET A 289 -24.87 -1.15 10.20
CA MET A 289 -25.70 -0.81 11.36
C MET A 289 -25.70 -1.90 12.42
N ASP A 290 -25.34 -3.14 12.06
CA ASP A 290 -25.20 -4.26 13.00
C ASP A 290 -23.88 -4.19 13.79
N TYR A 291 -23.02 -3.22 13.48
CA TYR A 291 -21.73 -2.97 14.14
C TYR A 291 -21.79 -1.79 15.12
N PRO A 292 -20.81 -1.68 16.05
CA PRO A 292 -20.75 -0.59 17.02
C PRO A 292 -20.84 0.80 16.40
N SER A 293 -21.66 1.67 16.98
CA SER A 293 -21.96 3.01 16.46
C SER A 293 -20.72 3.88 16.25
N SER A 294 -19.67 3.69 17.07
CA SER A 294 -18.39 4.40 17.00
C SER A 294 -17.64 4.16 15.68
N ILE A 295 -17.76 2.98 15.07
CA ILE A 295 -17.07 2.63 13.82
C ILE A 295 -17.93 2.79 12.57
N ARG A 296 -19.27 2.85 12.72
CA ARG A 296 -20.22 2.92 11.59
C ARG A 296 -19.80 3.92 10.52
N SER A 297 -19.40 5.13 10.93
CA SER A 297 -18.98 6.23 10.04
C SER A 297 -17.77 5.91 9.14
N VAL A 298 -17.00 4.88 9.47
CA VAL A 298 -15.79 4.46 8.76
C VAL A 298 -16.05 3.23 7.89
N ILE A 299 -17.01 2.38 8.27
CA ILE A 299 -17.26 1.09 7.60
C ILE A 299 -18.40 1.13 6.59
N TYR A 300 -19.29 2.14 6.61
CA TYR A 300 -20.34 2.29 5.58
C TYR A 300 -19.79 2.68 4.18
N THR A 301 -18.49 2.95 4.08
CA THR A 301 -17.81 3.46 2.89
C THR A 301 -16.40 2.90 2.73
N THR A 302 -15.86 2.86 1.51
CA THR A 302 -14.47 2.50 1.21
C THR A 302 -13.51 3.70 1.33
N ASN A 303 -13.93 4.82 1.93
CA ASN A 303 -13.07 6.01 2.12
C ASN A 303 -11.72 5.70 2.82
N ALA A 304 -11.68 4.65 3.65
CA ALA A 304 -10.45 4.21 4.31
C ALA A 304 -9.34 3.83 3.33
N ILE A 305 -9.70 3.30 2.15
CA ILE A 305 -8.79 2.89 1.07
C ILE A 305 -8.76 3.90 -0.10
N GLU A 306 -9.83 4.65 -0.35
CA GLU A 306 -9.91 5.63 -1.44
C GLU A 306 -8.74 6.65 -1.43
N ARG A 307 -8.32 7.12 -0.24
CA ARG A 307 -7.19 8.07 -0.12
C ARG A 307 -5.88 7.46 -0.61
N THR A 308 -5.64 6.19 -0.30
CA THR A 308 -4.46 5.45 -0.75
C THR A 308 -4.50 5.31 -2.26
N ILE A 309 -5.63 4.86 -2.80
CA ILE A 309 -5.84 4.69 -4.24
C ILE A 309 -5.64 6.00 -5.00
N LYS A 310 -6.14 7.12 -4.46
CA LYS A 310 -5.93 8.45 -5.04
C LYS A 310 -4.45 8.84 -5.07
N GLU A 311 -3.69 8.54 -4.02
CA GLU A 311 -2.26 8.82 -3.97
C GLU A 311 -1.47 7.91 -4.94
N ILE A 312 -1.77 6.60 -4.98
CA ILE A 312 -1.21 5.67 -5.97
C ILE A 312 -1.44 6.20 -7.39
N ARG A 313 -2.69 6.56 -7.73
CA ARG A 313 -3.04 7.15 -9.03
C ARG A 313 -2.25 8.42 -9.31
N LYS A 314 -2.07 9.28 -8.31
CA LYS A 314 -1.30 10.53 -8.44
C LYS A 314 0.17 10.25 -8.71
N ARG A 315 0.79 9.24 -8.09
CA ARG A 315 2.19 8.86 -8.31
C ARG A 315 2.43 8.20 -9.66
N LEU A 316 1.46 7.43 -10.15
CA LEU A 316 1.55 6.78 -11.46
C LEU A 316 1.24 7.75 -12.63
N LYS A 317 0.47 8.82 -12.41
CA LYS A 317 0.05 9.76 -13.47
C LYS A 317 1.20 10.46 -14.22
N PRO A 318 2.27 10.97 -13.58
CA PRO A 318 3.41 11.57 -14.28
C PRO A 318 4.12 10.58 -15.20
N MET A 319 4.07 9.29 -14.85
CA MET A 319 4.74 8.21 -15.56
C MET A 319 3.93 7.72 -16.76
N ASN A 320 3.34 8.64 -17.57
CA ASN A 320 2.44 8.43 -18.74
C ASN A 320 2.88 7.34 -19.77
N SER A 321 4.03 6.70 -19.59
CA SER A 321 4.50 5.52 -20.29
C SER A 321 5.31 4.62 -19.33
N LEU A 322 4.66 3.98 -18.36
CA LEU A 322 5.28 2.88 -17.63
C LEU A 322 5.67 1.80 -18.65
N SER A 323 6.97 1.53 -18.73
CA SER A 323 7.56 0.62 -19.73
C SER A 323 7.27 -0.85 -19.43
N SER A 324 6.78 -1.17 -18.23
CA SER A 324 6.41 -2.52 -17.80
C SER A 324 5.43 -2.48 -16.61
N LEU A 325 4.72 -3.59 -16.39
CA LEU A 325 3.92 -3.83 -15.17
C LEU A 325 4.78 -3.71 -13.91
N GLU A 326 5.99 -4.27 -13.96
CA GLU A 326 6.94 -4.25 -12.84
C GLU A 326 7.26 -2.82 -12.35
N ALA A 327 7.33 -1.86 -13.27
CA ALA A 327 7.55 -0.45 -12.91
C ALA A 327 6.36 0.11 -12.11
N ALA A 328 5.14 -0.28 -12.46
CA ALA A 328 3.94 0.10 -11.73
C ALA A 328 3.93 -0.54 -10.34
N GLU A 329 4.24 -1.84 -10.25
CA GLU A 329 4.30 -2.60 -9.00
C GLU A 329 5.28 -1.98 -8.01
N LYS A 330 6.49 -1.60 -8.46
CA LYS A 330 7.48 -0.91 -7.61
C LYS A 330 6.93 0.38 -7.00
N VAL A 331 6.26 1.22 -7.80
CA VAL A 331 5.70 2.49 -7.31
C VAL A 331 4.54 2.25 -6.34
N VAL A 332 3.67 1.28 -6.66
CA VAL A 332 2.55 0.88 -5.79
C VAL A 332 3.10 0.37 -4.46
N TYR A 333 4.02 -0.58 -4.48
CA TYR A 333 4.65 -1.15 -3.28
C TYR A 333 5.29 -0.08 -2.39
N LEU A 334 6.14 0.79 -2.95
CA LEU A 334 6.78 1.85 -2.17
C LEU A 334 5.75 2.81 -1.58
N THR A 335 4.71 3.17 -2.34
CA THR A 335 3.61 4.01 -1.84
C THR A 335 2.87 3.32 -0.69
N ILE A 336 2.64 2.01 -0.77
CA ILE A 336 2.00 1.20 0.27
C ILE A 336 2.84 1.16 1.55
N GLN A 337 4.16 0.95 1.44
CA GLN A 337 5.07 0.95 2.60
C GLN A 337 4.97 2.27 3.37
N ASP A 338 5.05 3.41 2.66
CA ASP A 338 4.86 4.74 3.23
C ASP A 338 3.55 4.89 4.03
N PHE A 339 2.45 4.31 3.53
CA PHE A 339 1.16 4.37 4.19
C PHE A 339 1.13 3.50 5.45
N ASN A 340 1.64 2.27 5.36
CA ASN A 340 1.68 1.36 6.48
C ASN A 340 2.57 1.88 7.61
N GLU A 341 3.74 2.45 7.29
CA GLU A 341 4.59 3.13 8.28
C GLU A 341 3.87 4.30 8.97
N LYS A 342 3.16 5.14 8.20
CA LYS A 342 2.37 6.26 8.74
C LYS A 342 1.21 5.80 9.63
N TRP A 343 0.73 4.57 9.46
CA TRP A 343 -0.41 4.02 10.20
C TRP A 343 -0.01 3.14 11.37
N ALA A 344 1.20 2.58 11.39
CA ALA A 344 1.66 1.57 12.35
C ALA A 344 1.38 1.93 13.83
N GLY A 345 1.40 3.22 14.19
CA GLY A 345 1.13 3.67 15.56
C GLY A 345 -0.27 4.23 15.80
N ARG A 346 -1.23 4.12 14.87
CA ARG A 346 -2.52 4.81 14.94
C ARG A 346 -3.69 3.87 14.68
N LYS A 347 -4.54 3.70 15.70
CA LYS A 347 -5.83 3.03 15.56
C LYS A 347 -6.75 3.84 14.66
N LEU A 348 -7.54 3.14 13.85
CA LEU A 348 -8.58 3.74 13.04
C LEU A 348 -9.68 4.34 13.94
N ARG A 349 -10.25 5.47 13.52
CA ARG A 349 -11.22 6.22 14.32
C ARG A 349 -12.39 5.31 14.76
N GLY A 350 -12.74 5.37 16.05
CA GLY A 350 -13.84 4.61 16.64
C GLY A 350 -13.48 3.18 17.06
N PHE A 351 -12.40 2.58 16.53
CA PHE A 351 -12.05 1.19 16.82
C PHE A 351 -11.54 0.99 18.25
N ALA A 352 -10.92 2.01 18.86
CA ALA A 352 -10.54 1.95 20.27
C ALA A 352 -11.76 1.82 21.20
N GLU A 353 -12.86 2.52 20.88
CA GLU A 353 -14.12 2.45 21.63
C GLU A 353 -14.90 1.16 21.36
N ALA A 354 -14.72 0.57 20.17
CA ALA A 354 -15.42 -0.65 19.74
C ALA A 354 -14.71 -1.95 20.14
N GLN A 355 -13.51 -1.88 20.74
CA GLN A 355 -12.62 -3.04 20.92
C GLN A 355 -13.31 -4.23 21.61
N GLU A 356 -13.90 -4.02 22.79
CA GLU A 356 -14.60 -5.09 23.53
C GLU A 356 -15.78 -5.68 22.75
N ALA A 357 -16.51 -4.84 22.01
CA ALA A 357 -17.64 -5.30 21.22
C ALA A 357 -17.17 -6.15 20.03
N LEU A 358 -16.10 -5.74 19.35
CA LEU A 358 -15.51 -6.50 18.24
C LEU A 358 -14.93 -7.83 18.72
N GLU A 359 -14.29 -7.86 19.88
CA GLU A 359 -13.78 -9.09 20.49
C GLU A 359 -14.91 -10.10 20.75
N ARG A 360 -16.01 -9.66 21.38
CA ARG A 360 -17.21 -10.50 21.55
C ARG A 360 -17.77 -11.00 20.21
N MET A 361 -17.83 -10.12 19.20
CA MET A 361 -18.30 -10.52 17.86
C MET A 361 -17.39 -11.58 17.22
N PHE A 362 -16.08 -11.54 17.44
CA PHE A 362 -15.17 -12.60 17.00
C PHE A 362 -15.44 -13.91 17.73
N GLU A 363 -15.60 -13.86 19.05
CA GLU A 363 -15.90 -15.04 19.87
C GLU A 363 -17.22 -15.69 19.43
N GLU A 364 -18.30 -14.93 19.32
CA GLU A 364 -19.62 -15.44 18.93
C GLU A 364 -19.65 -16.05 17.52
N ARG A 365 -18.78 -15.58 16.62
CA ARG A 365 -18.78 -15.98 15.20
C ARG A 365 -17.82 -17.12 14.91
N TYR A 366 -16.68 -17.16 15.60
CA TYR A 366 -15.56 -18.04 15.27
C TYR A 366 -15.19 -19.04 16.36
N ASN A 367 -15.61 -18.83 17.61
CA ASN A 367 -15.56 -19.86 18.66
C ASN A 367 -16.91 -20.58 18.75
#